data_AF-A0A2M8P6F4-F1
#
_entry.id   AF-A0A2M8P6F4-F1
#
_cell.length_a   1.000
_cell.length_b   1.000
_cell.length_c   1.000
_cell.angle_alpha   90.00
_cell.angle_beta   90.00
_cell.angle_gamma   90.00
#
_symmetry.space_group_name_H-M   'P 1'
#
loop_
_entity.id
_entity.type
_entity.pdbx_description
1 polymer ?
#
loop_
_entity_poly.entity_id
_entity_poly.type
_entity_poly.pdbx_seq_one_letter_code
_entity_poly.pdbx_strand_id
1 'polypeptide(L)'
;SKIVEWLEKAVEVADTPKQAEVIRNLIEYYRTGDLRQFDRYNILWVEDLESRVDFVNGFIETYDDPLGLKATWESVVNFRDEEATKRTEILSANAQWFEDHSPIDPQYKKEKVKGVSAKVITVV
;
A
#
# COMPACT_ATOMS: atom_id res chain seq x y z
N SER A 1 10.18 20.04 9.07
CA SER A 1 10.69 19.13 8.01
C SER A 1 10.03 19.53 6.70
N LYS A 2 10.78 19.54 5.57
CA LYS A 2 10.22 19.83 4.24
C LYS A 2 9.21 18.77 3.77
N ILE A 3 9.36 17.52 4.21
CA ILE A 3 8.40 16.44 3.92
C ILE A 3 7.02 16.77 4.51
N VAL A 4 6.97 17.15 5.79
CA VAL A 4 5.72 17.52 6.46
C VAL A 4 5.03 18.68 5.76
N GLU A 5 5.78 19.73 5.35
CA GLU A 5 5.22 20.87 4.62
C GLU A 5 4.52 20.44 3.32
N TRP A 6 5.11 19.51 2.56
CA TRP A 6 4.51 19.01 1.33
C TRP A 6 3.32 18.07 1.57
N LEU A 7 3.40 17.22 2.59
CA LEU A 7 2.30 16.35 2.97
C LEU A 7 1.09 17.17 3.45
N GLU A 8 1.30 18.26 4.19
CA GLU A 8 0.22 19.15 4.61
C GLU A 8 -0.51 19.77 3.42
N LYS A 9 0.22 20.15 2.36
CA LYS A 9 -0.39 20.62 1.11
C LYS A 9 -1.10 19.48 0.36
N ALA A 10 -0.54 18.27 0.36
CA ALA A 10 -1.15 17.11 -0.28
C ALA A 10 -2.51 16.74 0.34
N VAL A 11 -2.67 16.93 1.66
CA VAL A 11 -3.96 16.74 2.35
C VAL A 11 -5.07 17.61 1.75
N GLU A 12 -4.76 18.82 1.29
CA GLU A 12 -5.74 19.76 0.73
C GLU A 12 -6.26 19.32 -0.65
N VAL A 13 -5.52 18.46 -1.33
CA VAL A 13 -5.81 17.97 -2.69
C VAL A 13 -5.99 16.45 -2.75
N ALA A 14 -6.24 15.81 -1.61
CA ALA A 14 -6.45 14.37 -1.53
C ALA A 14 -7.68 13.93 -2.35
N ASP A 15 -7.56 12.82 -3.07
CA ASP A 15 -8.59 12.23 -3.92
C ASP A 15 -9.85 11.86 -3.10
N THR A 16 -9.64 11.40 -1.86
CA THR A 16 -10.72 10.97 -0.96
C THR A 16 -10.49 11.46 0.47
N PRO A 17 -11.55 11.57 1.31
CA PRO A 17 -11.39 11.84 2.73
C PRO A 17 -10.53 10.80 3.45
N LYS A 18 -10.57 9.54 2.98
CA LYS A 18 -9.74 8.46 3.52
C LYS A 18 -8.26 8.68 3.21
N GLN A 19 -7.93 9.06 1.97
CA GLN A 19 -6.57 9.42 1.60
C GLN A 19 -6.05 10.62 2.41
N ALA A 20 -6.90 11.63 2.66
CA ALA A 20 -6.54 12.74 3.54
C ALA A 20 -6.19 12.26 4.96
N GLU A 21 -6.93 11.27 5.50
CA GLU A 21 -6.62 10.66 6.79
C GLU A 21 -5.29 9.87 6.77
N VAL A 22 -5.03 9.11 5.70
CA VAL A 22 -3.76 8.42 5.49
C VAL A 22 -2.59 9.40 5.56
N ILE A 23 -2.66 10.50 4.80
CA ILE A 23 -1.61 11.52 4.76
C ILE A 23 -1.42 12.19 6.14
N ARG A 24 -2.50 12.48 6.87
CA ARG A 24 -2.42 13.05 8.23
C ARG A 24 -1.71 12.13 9.22
N ASN A 25 -1.94 10.82 9.16
CA ASN A 25 -1.26 9.87 10.04
C ASN A 25 0.23 9.74 9.68
N LEU A 26 0.56 9.81 8.39
CA LEU A 26 1.96 9.86 7.96
C LEU A 26 2.67 11.13 8.46
N ILE A 27 2.01 12.29 8.44
CA ILE A 27 2.53 13.53 9.02
C ILE A 27 2.83 13.34 10.52
N GLU A 28 1.92 12.69 11.25
CA GLU A 28 2.10 12.44 12.68
C GLU A 28 3.30 11.54 12.97
N TYR A 29 3.49 10.49 12.16
CA TYR A 29 4.70 9.68 12.21
C TYR A 29 5.97 10.53 12.00
N TYR A 30 6.01 11.38 10.97
CA TYR A 30 7.19 12.22 10.73
C TYR A 30 7.46 13.28 11.79
N ARG A 31 6.43 13.69 12.55
CA ARG A 31 6.58 14.64 13.66
C ARG A 31 7.10 13.98 14.93
N THR A 32 6.64 12.76 15.20
CA THR A 32 6.88 12.07 16.47
C THR A 32 8.01 11.05 16.41
N GLY A 33 8.22 10.43 15.25
CA GLY A 33 9.04 9.23 15.10
C GLY A 33 8.43 7.97 15.71
N ASP A 34 7.16 8.00 16.14
CA ASP A 34 6.50 6.83 16.77
C ASP A 34 6.09 5.81 15.71
N LEU A 35 6.70 4.63 15.75
CA LEU A 35 6.40 3.52 14.83
C LEU A 35 4.95 3.05 14.91
N ARG A 36 4.25 3.26 16.03
CA ARG A 36 2.82 2.94 16.12
C ARG A 36 1.97 3.83 15.22
N GLN A 37 2.40 5.06 14.99
CA GLN A 37 1.75 5.96 14.03
C GLN A 37 2.04 5.53 12.60
N PHE A 38 3.24 4.98 12.35
CA PHE A 38 3.57 4.38 11.06
C PHE A 38 2.70 3.14 10.78
N ASP A 39 2.52 2.25 11.75
CA ASP A 39 1.60 1.11 11.65
C ASP A 39 0.17 1.56 11.34
N ARG A 40 -0.30 2.59 12.04
CA ARG A 40 -1.64 3.17 11.82
C ARG A 40 -1.79 3.75 10.41
N TYR A 41 -0.80 4.49 9.94
CA TYR A 41 -0.75 4.98 8.56
C TYR A 41 -0.86 3.81 7.56
N ASN A 42 -0.08 2.74 7.74
CA ASN A 42 -0.08 1.58 6.84
C ASN A 42 -1.43 0.84 6.84
N ILE A 43 -2.08 0.70 8.01
CA ILE A 43 -3.42 0.10 8.10
C ILE A 43 -4.45 0.94 7.34
N LEU A 44 -4.43 2.26 7.49
CA LEU A 44 -5.34 3.13 6.75
C LEU A 44 -5.07 3.10 5.25
N TRP A 45 -3.79 3.03 4.87
CA TRP A 45 -3.34 3.00 3.48
C TRP A 45 -3.78 1.73 2.75
N VAL A 46 -3.61 0.54 3.35
CA VAL A 46 -4.03 -0.73 2.72
C VAL A 46 -5.55 -0.80 2.50
N GLU A 47 -6.32 -0.05 3.29
CA GLU A 47 -7.76 0.03 3.12
C GLU A 47 -8.22 1.14 2.14
N ASP A 48 -7.32 1.97 1.62
CA ASP A 48 -7.62 2.97 0.59
C ASP A 48 -7.57 2.36 -0.82
N LEU A 49 -8.71 1.82 -1.24
CA LEU A 49 -8.84 1.13 -2.52
C LEU A 49 -9.32 2.03 -3.67
N GLU A 50 -9.75 3.25 -3.36
CA GLU A 50 -10.47 4.12 -4.28
C GLU A 50 -9.59 5.23 -4.89
N SER A 51 -8.53 5.65 -4.19
CA SER A 51 -7.63 6.70 -4.68
C SER A 51 -6.98 6.32 -6.02
N ARG A 52 -6.94 7.29 -6.94
CA ARG A 52 -6.38 7.14 -8.28
C ARG A 52 -4.89 7.45 -8.29
N VAL A 53 -4.48 8.42 -7.48
CA VAL A 53 -3.09 8.67 -7.12
C VAL A 53 -2.78 7.91 -5.85
N ASP A 54 -1.68 7.16 -5.84
CA ASP A 54 -1.22 6.41 -4.68
C ASP A 54 0.25 6.74 -4.40
N PHE A 55 0.71 6.45 -3.19
CA PHE A 55 2.08 6.74 -2.80
C PHE A 55 2.60 5.79 -1.72
N VAL A 56 3.91 5.56 -1.78
CA VAL A 56 4.70 5.00 -0.69
C VAL A 56 5.62 6.12 -0.20
N ASN A 57 5.71 6.33 1.11
CA ASN A 57 6.55 7.40 1.67
C ASN A 57 6.95 7.06 3.11
N GLY A 58 8.21 6.72 3.33
CA GLY A 58 8.69 6.30 4.65
C GLY A 58 9.98 5.50 4.60
N PHE A 59 10.35 4.88 5.72
CA PHE A 59 11.45 3.92 5.77
C PHE A 59 10.86 2.52 5.60
N ILE A 60 11.00 1.95 4.39
CA ILE A 60 10.21 0.78 3.96
C ILE A 60 11.02 -0.51 3.98
N GLU A 61 12.12 -0.54 3.24
CA GLU A 61 12.85 -1.78 2.96
C GLU A 61 14.13 -1.89 3.78
N THR A 62 14.40 -3.05 4.37
CA THR A 62 15.56 -3.29 5.25
C THR A 62 16.73 -4.01 4.57
N TYR A 63 16.69 -4.18 3.24
CA TYR A 63 17.69 -4.97 2.50
C TYR A 63 19.13 -4.48 2.66
N ASP A 64 19.32 -3.17 2.80
CA ASP A 64 20.65 -2.55 2.88
C ASP A 64 21.26 -2.60 4.30
N ASP A 65 20.47 -2.92 5.32
CA ASP A 65 20.97 -3.06 6.68
C ASP A 65 21.47 -4.49 6.91
N PRO A 66 22.76 -4.72 7.25
CA PRO A 66 23.30 -6.06 7.48
C PRO A 66 22.58 -6.85 8.57
N LEU A 67 21.88 -6.16 9.49
CA LEU A 67 21.08 -6.78 10.55
C LEU A 67 19.58 -6.89 10.19
N GLY A 68 19.13 -6.27 9.09
CA GLY A 68 17.74 -6.27 8.65
C GLY A 68 16.78 -5.53 9.58
N LEU A 69 17.27 -4.59 10.39
CA LEU A 69 16.50 -3.88 11.42
C LEU A 69 16.16 -2.44 11.00
N LYS A 70 17.02 -1.78 10.24
CA LYS A 70 16.84 -0.39 9.81
C LYS A 70 16.44 -0.36 8.35
N ALA A 71 15.34 0.32 8.07
CA ALA A 71 14.88 0.49 6.70
C ALA A 71 15.50 1.73 6.03
N THR A 72 15.63 1.67 4.70
CA THR A 72 16.01 2.79 3.84
C THR A 72 14.78 3.65 3.55
N TRP A 73 14.97 4.97 3.49
CA TRP A 73 13.90 5.90 3.15
C TRP A 73 13.60 5.85 1.65
N GLU A 74 12.32 5.74 1.29
CA GLU A 74 11.85 5.85 -0.08
C GLU A 74 10.58 6.71 -0.18
N SER A 75 10.37 7.26 -1.36
CA SER A 75 9.14 7.95 -1.72
C SER A 75 8.83 7.72 -3.20
N VAL A 76 7.67 7.16 -3.48
CA VAL A 76 7.19 6.87 -4.83
C VAL A 76 5.75 7.36 -4.93
N VAL A 77 5.44 8.07 -6.01
CA VAL A 77 4.07 8.45 -6.36
C VAL A 77 3.68 7.70 -7.64
N ASN A 78 2.45 7.23 -7.71
CA ASN A 78 1.98 6.48 -8.86
C ASN A 78 0.50 6.74 -9.16
N PHE A 79 0.10 6.42 -10.38
CA PHE A 79 -1.27 6.52 -10.85
C PHE A 79 -1.80 5.15 -11.25
N ARG A 80 -3.04 4.85 -10.88
CA ARG A 80 -3.76 3.64 -11.30
C ARG A 80 -4.05 3.65 -12.80
N ASP A 81 -3.64 2.59 -13.50
CA ASP A 81 -4.08 2.27 -14.85
C ASP A 81 -5.36 1.44 -14.78
N GLU A 82 -6.50 2.07 -15.07
CA GLU A 82 -7.82 1.43 -14.99
C GLU A 82 -7.96 0.25 -15.96
N GLU A 83 -7.43 0.34 -17.17
CA GLU A 83 -7.60 -0.70 -18.18
C GLU A 83 -6.74 -1.92 -17.84
N ALA A 84 -5.50 -1.70 -17.43
CA ALA A 84 -4.62 -2.80 -17.03
C ALA A 84 -5.07 -3.43 -15.69
N THR A 85 -5.63 -2.64 -14.77
CA THR A 85 -6.14 -3.14 -13.48
C THR A 85 -7.33 -4.09 -13.63
N LYS A 86 -8.14 -3.98 -14.69
CA LYS A 86 -9.22 -4.96 -14.95
C LYS A 86 -8.72 -6.40 -15.01
N ARG A 87 -7.51 -6.62 -15.53
CA ARG A 87 -6.91 -7.96 -15.62
C ARG A 87 -6.59 -8.53 -14.24
N THR A 88 -6.05 -7.70 -13.36
CA THR A 88 -5.71 -8.11 -11.98
C THR A 88 -6.97 -8.34 -11.15
N GLU A 89 -8.02 -7.54 -11.34
CA GLU A 89 -9.33 -7.75 -10.72
C GLU A 89 -9.97 -9.09 -11.11
N ILE A 90 -9.94 -9.45 -12.40
CA ILE A 90 -10.47 -10.74 -12.88
C ILE A 90 -9.69 -11.90 -12.25
N LEU A 91 -8.36 -11.81 -12.17
CA LEU A 91 -7.54 -12.84 -11.51
C LEU A 91 -7.89 -12.96 -10.03
N SER A 92 -8.03 -11.82 -9.33
CA SER A 92 -8.38 -11.77 -7.91
C SER A 92 -9.77 -12.37 -7.63
N ALA A 93 -10.75 -12.09 -8.49
CA ALA A 93 -12.10 -12.66 -8.40
C ALA A 93 -12.13 -14.19 -8.60
N ASN A 94 -11.15 -14.73 -9.32
CA ASN A 94 -11.01 -16.17 -9.57
C ASN A 94 -9.95 -16.84 -8.66
N ALA A 95 -9.47 -16.17 -7.60
CA ALA A 95 -8.39 -16.68 -6.75
C ALA A 95 -8.69 -18.08 -6.17
N GLN A 96 -9.95 -18.36 -5.81
CA GLN A 96 -10.34 -19.69 -5.33
C GLN A 96 -10.12 -20.77 -6.38
N TRP A 97 -10.45 -20.50 -7.65
CA TRP A 97 -10.26 -21.46 -8.73
C TRP A 97 -8.77 -21.82 -8.87
N PHE A 98 -7.87 -20.84 -8.78
CA PHE A 98 -6.43 -21.09 -8.85
C PHE A 98 -5.91 -21.91 -7.67
N GLU A 99 -6.39 -21.64 -6.45
CA GLU A 99 -6.02 -22.41 -5.26
C GLU A 99 -6.45 -23.88 -5.40
N ASP A 100 -7.71 -24.10 -5.79
CA ASP A 100 -8.30 -25.43 -5.95
C ASP A 100 -7.54 -26.25 -7.00
N HIS A 101 -7.11 -25.61 -8.09
CA HIS A 101 -6.41 -26.26 -9.21
C HIS A 101 -4.89 -26.19 -9.13
N SER A 102 -4.33 -25.63 -8.04
CA SER A 102 -2.88 -25.61 -7.84
C SER A 102 -2.33 -27.03 -7.59
N PRO A 103 -1.06 -27.30 -7.98
CA PRO A 103 -0.44 -28.61 -7.82
C PRO A 103 0.03 -28.91 -6.38
N ILE A 104 -0.27 -28.03 -5.42
CA ILE A 104 0.16 -28.21 -4.03
C ILE A 104 -0.72 -29.26 -3.33
N ASP A 105 -0.14 -29.94 -2.33
CA ASP A 105 -0.88 -30.91 -1.53
C ASP A 105 -2.11 -30.23 -0.88
N PRO A 106 -3.30 -30.87 -0.91
CA PRO A 106 -4.51 -30.34 -0.29
C PRO A 106 -4.34 -29.86 1.16
N GLN A 107 -3.44 -30.45 1.94
CA GLN A 107 -3.19 -30.04 3.33
C GLN A 107 -2.64 -28.61 3.47
N TYR A 108 -2.06 -28.06 2.40
CA TYR A 108 -1.52 -26.68 2.36
C TYR A 108 -2.48 -25.70 1.69
N LYS A 109 -3.61 -26.16 1.14
CA LYS A 109 -4.60 -25.30 0.50
C LYS A 109 -5.50 -24.62 1.53
N LYS A 110 -5.88 -23.38 1.26
CA LYS A 110 -6.90 -22.67 2.05
C LYS A 110 -8.30 -23.04 1.53
N GLU A 111 -9.19 -23.44 2.44
CA GLU A 111 -10.58 -23.73 2.09
C GLU A 111 -11.32 -22.55 1.46
N LYS A 112 -10.98 -21.33 1.91
CA LYS A 112 -11.55 -20.08 1.39
C LYS A 112 -10.42 -19.09 1.16
N VAL A 113 -10.23 -18.71 -0.09
CA VAL A 113 -9.24 -17.71 -0.51
C VAL A 113 -9.92 -16.39 -0.76
N LYS A 114 -9.37 -15.34 -0.15
CA LYS A 114 -9.68 -13.96 -0.52
C LYS A 114 -8.65 -13.52 -1.55
N GLY A 115 -9.13 -13.06 -2.71
CA GLY A 115 -8.27 -12.50 -3.75
C GLY A 115 -7.47 -11.30 -3.23
N VAL A 116 -6.23 -11.16 -3.72
CA VAL A 116 -5.36 -10.03 -3.38
C VAL A 116 -5.87 -8.77 -4.10
N SER A 117 -5.88 -7.64 -3.39
CA SER A 117 -6.09 -6.34 -4.04
C SER A 117 -4.84 -6.01 -4.85
N ALA A 118 -4.99 -5.86 -6.16
CA ALA A 118 -3.87 -5.60 -7.06
C ALA A 118 -4.27 -4.52 -8.07
N LYS A 119 -3.52 -3.42 -8.07
CA LYS A 119 -3.63 -2.31 -9.02
C LYS A 119 -2.44 -2.35 -9.97
N VAL A 120 -2.65 -2.06 -11.25
CA VAL A 120 -1.55 -1.78 -12.17
C VAL A 120 -1.28 -0.29 -12.13
N ILE A 121 -0.02 0.09 -11.98
CA ILE A 121 0.37 1.48 -11.68
C ILE A 121 1.42 2.00 -12.66
N THR A 122 1.40 3.31 -12.90
CA THR A 122 2.47 4.05 -13.58
C THR A 122 3.17 4.95 -12.56
N VAL A 123 4.48 4.79 -12.41
CA VAL A 123 5.31 5.58 -11.49
C VAL A 123 5.68 6.92 -12.12
N VAL A 124 5.75 7.98 -11.31
CA VAL A 124 6.18 9.33 -11.69
C VAL A 124 7.30 9.87 -10.82
#